data_AF-A0A1I8CKR9-F1
#
_entry.id   AF-A0A1I8CKR9-F1
#
_cell.length_a   1.000
_cell.length_b   1.000
_cell.length_c   1.000
_cell.angle_alpha   90.00
_cell.angle_beta   90.00
_cell.angle_gamma   90.00
#
_symmetry.space_group_name_H-M   'P 1'
#
loop_
_entity.id
_entity.type
_entity.pdbx_description
1 polymer ?
#
loop_
_entity_poly.entity_id
_entity_poly.type
_entity_poly.pdbx_seq_one_letter_code
_entity_poly.pdbx_strand_id
1 'polypeptide(L)'
;MAGFRKSQFDPLLILFQICAMQSVFYASSCLYIAIYSNFPSSEEITTDLVFTTQTRKATFVIQLMAILTAALSTVFLIQRAKSVLDSFITLHFIHFFVVLLYNFAFPVQLSWWFLQICSCAVGTLVGEYLCMKSETREIVLDKTSLIKTPSNTV
;
A
#
# COMPACT_ATOMS: atom_id res chain seq x y z
N MET A 1 -11.08 -29.79 24.62
CA MET A 1 -12.03 -28.74 24.20
C MET A 1 -11.23 -27.68 23.46
N ALA A 2 -11.31 -27.66 22.12
CA ALA A 2 -10.61 -26.67 21.32
C ALA A 2 -11.35 -25.33 21.46
N GLY A 3 -10.83 -24.44 22.31
CA GLY A 3 -11.35 -23.09 22.44
C GLY A 3 -11.09 -22.33 21.15
N PHE A 4 -12.14 -21.80 20.53
CA PHE A 4 -12.03 -20.74 19.53
C PHE A 4 -11.19 -19.62 20.17
N ARG A 5 -9.92 -19.48 19.77
CA ARG A 5 -9.14 -18.28 20.06
C ARG A 5 -9.92 -17.13 19.43
N LYS A 6 -10.60 -16.32 20.25
CA LYS A 6 -11.03 -14.98 19.83
C LYS A 6 -9.78 -14.32 19.26
N SER A 7 -9.82 -13.94 17.99
CA SER A 7 -8.88 -12.98 17.42
C SER A 7 -8.91 -11.77 18.36
N GLN A 8 -7.92 -11.63 19.24
CA GLN A 8 -7.84 -10.44 20.07
C GLN A 8 -7.57 -9.29 19.11
N PHE A 9 -8.54 -8.39 19.03
CA PHE A 9 -8.41 -7.19 18.24
C PHE A 9 -7.33 -6.34 18.91
N ASP A 10 -6.15 -6.25 18.28
CA ASP A 10 -5.02 -5.45 18.74
C ASP A 10 -5.01 -4.12 17.95
N PRO A 11 -5.73 -3.08 18.41
CA PRO A 11 -5.85 -1.80 17.70
C PRO A 11 -4.49 -1.13 17.49
N LEU A 12 -3.54 -1.36 18.40
CA LEU A 12 -2.18 -0.85 18.32
C LEU A 12 -1.43 -1.37 17.09
N LEU A 13 -1.65 -2.64 16.72
CA LEU A 13 -0.97 -3.23 15.58
C LEU A 13 -1.47 -2.62 14.26
N ILE A 14 -2.79 -2.41 14.17
CA ILE A 14 -3.42 -1.75 13.02
C ILE A 14 -2.92 -0.31 12.89
N LEU A 15 -2.80 0.41 14.01
CA LEU A 15 -2.28 1.77 14.01
C LEU A 15 -0.82 1.82 13.54
N PHE A 16 0.03 0.90 14.02
CA PHE A 16 1.41 0.82 13.54
C PHE A 16 1.49 0.50 12.04
N GLN A 17 0.64 -0.40 11.55
CA GLN A 17 0.55 -0.75 10.13
C GLN A 17 0.15 0.46 9.28
N ILE A 18 -0.85 1.24 9.72
CA ILE A 18 -1.24 2.47 9.04
C ILE A 18 -0.08 3.47 9.04
N CYS A 19 0.55 3.72 10.20
CA CYS A 19 1.69 4.63 10.32
C CYS A 19 2.87 4.20 9.43
N ALA A 20 3.15 2.90 9.34
CA ALA A 20 4.20 2.37 8.49
C ALA A 20 3.88 2.57 6.99
N MET A 21 2.63 2.34 6.57
CA MET A 21 2.21 2.60 5.19
C MET A 21 2.32 4.09 4.83
N GLN A 22 1.93 4.97 5.76
CA GLN A 22 2.08 6.42 5.58
C GLN A 22 3.54 6.81 5.39
N SER A 23 4.43 6.32 6.27
CA SER A 23 5.85 6.67 6.20
C SER A 23 6.49 6.18 4.91
N VAL A 24 6.18 4.96 4.46
CA VAL A 24 6.65 4.43 3.17
C VAL A 24 6.19 5.30 2.01
N PHE A 25 4.92 5.71 2.00
CA PHE A 25 4.37 6.53 0.94
C PHE A 25 5.00 7.94 0.87
N TYR A 26 5.14 8.64 2.00
CA TYR A 26 5.79 9.96 2.00
C TYR A 26 7.30 9.88 1.75
N ALA A 27 7.99 8.89 2.33
CA ALA A 27 9.42 8.70 2.12
C ALA A 27 9.74 8.37 0.65
N SER A 28 8.96 7.48 0.03
CA SER A 28 9.11 7.18 -1.39
C SER A 28 8.78 8.38 -2.28
N SER A 29 7.74 9.16 -1.96
CA SER A 29 7.42 10.39 -2.69
C SER A 29 8.57 11.40 -2.63
N CYS A 30 9.15 11.64 -1.45
CA CYS A 30 10.32 12.50 -1.30
C CYS A 30 11.55 11.97 -2.06
N LEU A 31 11.78 10.65 -2.01
CA LEU A 31 12.86 10.01 -2.76
C LEU A 31 12.68 10.19 -4.27
N TYR A 32 11.48 9.95 -4.79
CA TYR A 32 11.20 10.11 -6.22
C TYR A 32 11.29 11.58 -6.67
N ILE A 33 10.90 12.53 -5.83
CA ILE A 33 11.12 13.96 -6.10
C ILE A 33 12.63 14.26 -6.16
N ALA A 34 13.41 13.78 -5.18
CA ALA A 34 14.85 13.97 -5.17
C ALA A 34 15.52 13.32 -6.40
N ILE A 35 15.10 12.13 -6.81
CA ILE A 35 15.59 11.50 -8.04
C ILE A 35 15.19 12.34 -9.26
N TYR A 36 13.95 12.83 -9.32
CA TYR A 36 13.47 13.65 -10.44
C TYR A 36 14.23 14.98 -10.56
N SER A 37 14.55 15.63 -9.43
CA SER A 37 15.29 16.90 -9.42
C SER A 37 16.75 16.78 -9.85
N ASN A 38 17.31 15.57 -9.89
CA ASN A 38 18.66 15.33 -10.41
C ASN A 38 18.70 15.24 -11.95
N PHE A 39 17.56 15.20 -12.64
CA PHE A 39 17.56 15.16 -14.10
C PHE A 39 17.80 16.55 -14.71
N PRO A 40 18.68 16.68 -15.72
CA PRO A 40 19.03 17.98 -16.34
C PRO A 40 17.85 18.73 -16.99
N SER A 41 16.75 18.03 -17.29
CA SER A 41 15.54 18.59 -17.91
C SER A 41 14.42 18.86 -16.89
N SER A 42 14.71 18.77 -15.58
CA SER A 42 13.72 18.97 -14.54
C SER A 42 13.41 20.46 -14.33
N GLU A 43 12.13 20.79 -14.22
CA GLU A 43 11.70 22.07 -13.65
C GLU A 43 12.14 22.12 -12.18
N GLU A 44 12.31 23.34 -11.62
CA GLU A 44 12.57 23.51 -10.19
C GLU A 44 11.40 22.94 -9.37
N ILE A 45 11.53 21.68 -8.96
CA ILE A 45 10.50 20.96 -8.22
C ILE A 45 10.92 20.91 -6.76
N THR A 46 10.11 21.54 -5.93
CA THR A 46 10.22 21.47 -4.47
C THR A 46 9.40 20.30 -3.93
N THR A 47 9.67 19.94 -2.67
CA THR A 47 8.91 18.92 -1.93
C THR A 47 7.42 19.26 -1.79
N ASP A 48 7.04 20.51 -2.00
CA ASP A 48 5.64 20.96 -1.99
C ASP A 48 4.80 20.34 -3.12
N LEU A 49 5.44 19.75 -4.13
CA LEU A 49 4.75 19.03 -5.20
C LEU A 49 3.88 17.87 -4.69
N VAL A 50 4.20 17.29 -3.53
CA VAL A 50 3.36 16.25 -2.90
C VAL A 50 2.05 16.82 -2.37
N PHE A 51 2.09 18.07 -1.88
CA PHE A 51 0.95 18.69 -1.20
C PHE A 51 0.17 19.64 -2.11
N THR A 52 0.63 19.91 -3.32
CA THR A 52 -0.05 20.83 -4.23
C THR A 52 -1.36 20.24 -4.75
N THR A 53 -2.38 21.10 -4.85
CA THR A 53 -3.65 20.78 -5.49
C THR A 53 -3.56 20.78 -7.03
N GLN A 54 -2.53 21.43 -7.57
CA GLN A 54 -2.27 21.56 -9.01
C GLN A 54 -1.59 20.30 -9.56
N THR A 55 -2.32 19.48 -10.31
CA THR A 55 -1.72 18.27 -10.88
C THR A 55 -0.82 18.58 -12.07
N ARG A 56 0.47 18.25 -11.95
CA ARG A 56 1.45 18.27 -13.07
C ARG A 56 1.76 16.85 -13.52
N LYS A 57 2.34 16.69 -14.72
CA LYS A 57 2.77 15.38 -15.25
C LYS A 57 3.71 14.66 -14.28
N ALA A 58 4.64 15.39 -13.66
CA ALA A 58 5.55 14.85 -12.66
C ALA A 58 4.81 14.30 -11.44
N THR A 59 3.76 14.99 -10.95
CA THR A 59 2.94 14.53 -9.82
C THR A 59 2.29 13.17 -10.10
N PHE A 60 1.76 12.95 -11.31
CA PHE A 60 1.19 11.65 -11.70
C PHE A 60 2.21 10.52 -11.59
N VAL A 61 3.39 10.71 -12.20
CA VAL A 61 4.43 9.68 -12.23
C VAL A 61 4.95 9.40 -10.83
N ILE A 62 5.26 10.43 -10.05
CA ILE A 62 5.79 10.31 -8.70
C ILE A 62 4.79 9.61 -7.77
N GLN A 63 3.53 10.04 -7.78
CA GLN A 63 2.46 9.44 -6.96
C GLN A 63 2.24 7.96 -7.31
N LEU A 64 2.21 7.63 -8.60
CA LEU A 64 2.03 6.24 -9.05
C LEU A 64 3.23 5.37 -8.68
N MET A 65 4.45 5.88 -8.78
CA MET A 65 5.63 5.12 -8.33
C MET A 65 5.62 4.94 -6.81
N ALA A 66 5.29 5.98 -6.05
CA ALA A 66 5.18 5.90 -4.60
C ALA A 66 4.11 4.90 -4.14
N ILE A 67 2.95 4.86 -4.81
CA ILE A 67 1.88 3.91 -4.46
C ILE A 67 2.26 2.47 -4.80
N LEU A 68 3.01 2.25 -5.88
CA LEU A 68 3.56 0.94 -6.22
C LEU A 68 4.59 0.48 -5.17
N THR A 69 5.46 1.38 -4.71
CA THR A 69 6.37 1.07 -3.59
C THR A 69 5.61 0.72 -2.32
N ALA A 70 4.57 1.48 -1.99
CA ALA A 70 3.70 1.19 -0.86
C ALA A 70 3.00 -0.18 -1.02
N ALA A 71 2.49 -0.51 -2.20
CA ALA A 71 1.87 -1.81 -2.49
C ALA A 71 2.86 -2.99 -2.42
N LEU A 72 4.13 -2.78 -2.76
CA LEU A 72 5.14 -3.82 -2.53
C LEU A 72 5.43 -4.02 -1.04
N SER A 73 5.40 -2.94 -0.25
CA SER A 73 5.61 -3.01 1.20
C SER A 73 4.48 -3.74 1.95
N THR A 74 3.26 -3.80 1.37
CA THR A 74 2.14 -4.51 2.03
C THR A 74 2.39 -6.00 2.18
N VAL A 75 3.24 -6.62 1.35
CA VAL A 75 3.62 -8.04 1.51
C VAL A 75 4.33 -8.30 2.82
N PHE A 76 5.11 -7.32 3.30
CA PHE A 76 5.86 -7.43 4.56
C PHE A 76 5.04 -6.96 5.77
N LEU A 77 4.18 -5.96 5.57
CA LEU A 77 3.41 -5.32 6.65
C LEU A 77 2.05 -5.98 6.91
N ILE A 78 1.41 -6.55 5.88
CA ILE A 78 0.00 -6.97 5.90
C ILE A 78 -0.10 -8.44 5.45
N GLN A 79 -0.50 -9.33 6.36
CA GLN A 79 -0.64 -10.75 6.04
C GLN A 79 -1.96 -11.13 5.37
N ARG A 80 -2.98 -10.26 5.39
CA ARG A 80 -4.32 -10.58 4.88
C ARG A 80 -4.78 -9.58 3.82
N ALA A 81 -5.12 -10.09 2.63
CA ALA A 81 -5.57 -9.28 1.49
C ALA A 81 -6.77 -8.38 1.83
N LYS A 82 -7.74 -8.87 2.63
CA LYS A 82 -8.93 -8.10 3.02
C LYS A 82 -8.64 -6.78 3.74
N SER A 83 -7.46 -6.63 4.36
CA SER A 83 -7.07 -5.42 5.09
C SER A 83 -6.26 -4.44 4.23
N VAL A 84 -5.91 -4.82 3.01
CA VAL A 84 -5.13 -3.98 2.08
C VAL A 84 -5.98 -2.83 1.54
N LEU A 85 -7.20 -3.12 1.07
CA LEU A 85 -8.16 -2.11 0.61
C LEU A 85 -8.36 -1.01 1.66
N ASP A 86 -8.68 -1.40 2.90
CA ASP A 86 -8.90 -0.46 4.01
C ASP A 86 -7.64 0.38 4.30
N SER A 87 -6.45 -0.20 4.17
CA SER A 87 -5.18 0.50 4.36
C SER A 87 -4.94 1.57 3.27
N PHE A 88 -5.24 1.28 2.02
CA PHE A 88 -5.07 2.25 0.93
C PHE A 88 -6.14 3.36 0.95
N ILE A 89 -7.38 3.03 1.30
CA ILE A 89 -8.43 4.02 1.46
C ILE A 89 -8.08 4.98 2.59
N THR A 90 -7.69 4.45 3.76
CA THR A 90 -7.24 5.29 4.89
C THR A 90 -6.00 6.10 4.53
N LEU A 91 -5.11 5.56 3.69
CA LEU A 91 -3.95 6.28 3.19
C LEU A 91 -4.32 7.54 2.41
N HIS A 92 -5.15 7.39 1.39
CA HIS A 92 -5.58 8.50 0.54
C HIS A 92 -6.46 9.49 1.32
N PHE A 93 -7.24 9.01 2.29
CA PHE A 93 -8.02 9.85 3.17
C PHE A 93 -7.15 10.75 4.05
N ILE A 94 -6.12 10.20 4.70
CA ILE A 94 -5.16 10.98 5.49
C ILE A 94 -4.43 11.98 4.59
N HIS A 95 -3.97 11.53 3.41
CA HIS A 95 -3.31 12.41 2.46
C HIS A 95 -4.20 13.59 2.03
N PHE A 96 -5.48 13.34 1.75
CA PHE A 96 -6.46 14.40 1.46
C PHE A 96 -6.57 15.41 2.61
N PHE A 97 -6.66 14.94 3.86
CA PHE A 97 -6.68 15.83 5.02
C PHE A 97 -5.41 16.67 5.14
N VAL A 98 -4.24 16.07 4.90
CA VAL A 98 -2.96 16.80 4.93
C VAL A 98 -2.92 17.87 3.85
N VAL A 99 -3.33 17.54 2.61
CA VAL A 99 -3.42 18.50 1.49
C VAL A 99 -4.40 19.63 1.81
N LEU A 100 -5.55 19.29 2.40
CA LEU A 100 -6.57 20.26 2.81
C LEU A 100 -6.03 21.23 3.87
N LEU A 101 -5.34 20.72 4.89
CA LEU A 101 -4.73 21.51 5.96
C LEU A 101 -3.56 22.35 5.44
N TYR A 102 -2.77 21.84 4.51
CA TYR A 102 -1.61 22.54 3.94
C TYR A 102 -2.02 23.72 3.06
N ASN A 103 -3.03 23.54 2.19
CA ASN A 103 -3.44 24.59 1.24
C ASN A 103 -4.52 25.51 1.82
N PHE A 104 -5.16 25.16 2.94
CA PHE A 104 -6.38 25.79 3.46
C PHE A 104 -7.48 25.95 2.41
N ALA A 105 -7.45 25.12 1.36
CA ALA A 105 -8.29 25.21 0.20
C ALA A 105 -8.73 23.81 -0.23
N PHE A 106 -9.99 23.68 -0.62
CA PHE A 106 -10.51 22.42 -1.10
C PHE A 106 -9.97 22.13 -2.51
N PRO A 107 -9.47 20.91 -2.80
CA PRO A 107 -9.00 20.56 -4.14
C PRO A 107 -10.20 20.51 -5.10
N VAL A 108 -10.38 21.58 -5.87
CA VAL A 108 -11.47 21.68 -6.88
C VAL A 108 -11.13 20.97 -8.18
N GLN A 109 -9.84 20.69 -8.42
CA GLN A 109 -9.36 20.15 -9.68
C GLN A 109 -9.73 18.67 -9.84
N LEU A 110 -10.53 18.35 -10.85
CA LEU A 110 -10.98 16.97 -11.10
C LEU A 110 -9.82 16.00 -11.35
N SER A 111 -8.76 16.42 -12.05
CA SER A 111 -7.59 15.57 -12.31
C SER A 111 -6.89 15.12 -11.03
N TRP A 112 -6.95 15.92 -9.96
CA TRP A 112 -6.43 15.54 -8.65
C TRP A 112 -7.23 14.37 -8.06
N TRP A 113 -8.57 14.46 -8.09
CA TRP A 113 -9.44 13.38 -7.65
C TRP A 113 -9.26 12.11 -8.47
N PHE A 114 -9.16 12.22 -9.79
CA PHE A 114 -8.86 11.08 -10.66
C PHE A 114 -7.54 10.44 -10.30
N LEU A 115 -6.49 11.22 -10.07
CA LEU A 115 -5.19 10.70 -9.64
C LEU A 115 -5.32 9.90 -8.34
N GLN A 116 -6.00 10.45 -7.31
CA GLN A 116 -6.16 9.75 -6.04
C GLN A 116 -6.99 8.45 -6.15
N ILE A 117 -8.07 8.47 -6.93
CA ILE A 117 -8.90 7.27 -7.14
C ILE A 117 -8.12 6.22 -7.92
N CYS A 118 -7.43 6.61 -8.99
CA CYS A 118 -6.63 5.70 -9.80
C CYS A 118 -5.45 5.13 -8.99
N SER A 119 -4.72 5.93 -8.22
CA SER A 119 -3.63 5.45 -7.37
C SER A 119 -4.15 4.51 -6.28
N CYS A 120 -5.28 4.82 -5.65
CA CYS A 120 -5.91 3.95 -4.67
C CYS A 120 -6.31 2.60 -5.26
N ALA A 121 -6.94 2.60 -6.45
CA ALA A 121 -7.33 1.38 -7.15
C ALA A 121 -6.10 0.54 -7.53
N VAL A 122 -5.08 1.15 -8.13
CA VAL A 122 -3.84 0.46 -8.52
C VAL A 122 -3.12 -0.11 -7.30
N GLY A 123 -2.94 0.70 -6.24
CA GLY A 123 -2.30 0.26 -5.01
C GLY A 123 -3.03 -0.91 -4.34
N THR A 124 -4.36 -0.84 -4.30
CA THR A 124 -5.20 -1.92 -3.77
C THR A 124 -5.07 -3.19 -4.60
N LEU A 125 -5.29 -3.12 -5.92
CA LEU A 125 -5.24 -4.31 -6.78
C LEU A 125 -3.88 -5.00 -6.74
N VAL A 126 -2.80 -4.22 -6.78
CA VAL A 126 -1.43 -4.74 -6.70
C VAL A 126 -1.17 -5.33 -5.32
N GLY A 127 -1.51 -4.61 -4.24
CA GLY A 127 -1.29 -5.08 -2.88
C GLY A 127 -2.10 -6.34 -2.56
N GLU A 128 -3.38 -6.41 -2.96
CA GLU A 128 -4.24 -7.58 -2.80
C GLU A 128 -3.69 -8.77 -3.57
N TYR A 129 -3.33 -8.57 -4.84
CA TYR A 129 -2.74 -9.63 -5.66
C TYR A 129 -1.47 -10.20 -5.04
N LEU A 130 -0.59 -9.34 -4.54
CA LEU A 130 0.65 -9.76 -3.89
C LEU A 130 0.40 -10.50 -2.57
N CYS A 131 -0.52 -10.02 -1.74
CA CYS A 131 -0.90 -10.69 -0.49
C CYS A 131 -1.55 -12.06 -0.78
N MET A 132 -2.47 -12.16 -1.73
CA MET A 132 -3.09 -13.42 -2.14
C MET A 132 -2.05 -14.43 -2.66
N LYS A 133 -1.08 -13.95 -3.45
CA LYS A 133 0.02 -14.77 -3.95
C LYS A 133 0.91 -15.27 -2.81
N SER A 134 1.15 -14.44 -1.79
CA SER A 134 1.91 -14.83 -0.59
C SER A 134 1.17 -15.90 0.22
N GLU A 135 -0.13 -15.70 0.49
CA GLU A 135 -0.98 -16.63 1.25
C GLU A 135 -1.11 -18.00 0.57
N THR A 136 -1.20 -18.02 -0.77
CA THR A 136 -1.36 -19.27 -1.54
C THR A 136 -0.07 -20.12 -1.57
N ARG A 137 1.11 -19.51 -1.32
CA ARG A 137 2.40 -20.22 -1.35
C ARG A 137 2.59 -21.18 -0.16
N GLU A 138 1.79 -21.05 0.88
CA GLU A 138 1.97 -21.76 2.15
C GLU A 138 1.53 -23.24 2.10
N ILE A 139 0.85 -23.67 1.03
CA ILE A 139 0.42 -25.06 0.87
C ILE A 139 1.37 -25.81 -0.08
N VAL A 140 2.58 -26.11 0.41
CA VAL A 140 3.36 -27.24 -0.16
C VAL A 140 2.80 -28.50 0.49
N LEU A 141 1.89 -29.18 -0.21
CA LEU A 141 1.43 -30.51 0.18
C LEU A 141 2.64 -31.46 0.16
N ASP A 142 3.21 -31.71 1.34
CA ASP A 142 4.20 -32.76 1.53
C ASP A 142 3.51 -34.12 1.33
N LYS A 143 3.43 -34.56 0.06
CA LYS A 143 2.84 -35.83 -0.38
C LYS A 143 3.52 -37.06 0.26
N THR A 144 4.63 -36.86 0.96
CA THR A 144 5.41 -37.88 1.64
C THR A 144 4.63 -38.60 2.76
N SER A 145 3.62 -37.95 3.35
CA SER A 145 2.79 -38.55 4.40
C SER A 145 1.73 -39.54 3.90
N LEU A 146 1.41 -39.57 2.60
CA LEU A 146 0.42 -40.51 2.03
C LEU A 146 1.03 -41.84 1.53
N ILE A 147 2.36 -42.00 1.55
CA ILE A 147 3.02 -43.27 1.15
C ILE A 147 3.20 -44.22 2.35
N LYS A 148 3.05 -43.74 3.59
CA LYS A 148 3.24 -44.56 4.79
C LYS A 148 1.92 -45.06 5.39
N THR A 149 1.09 -45.72 4.59
CA THR A 149 0.10 -46.65 5.13
C THR A 149 0.65 -48.07 4.95
N PRO A 150 1.17 -48.74 6.00
CA PRO A 150 1.65 -50.10 5.87
C PRO A 150 0.44 -51.01 5.64
N SER A 151 0.38 -51.60 4.45
CA SER A 151 -0.42 -52.77 4.15
C SER A 151 0.10 -53.96 4.96
N ASN A 152 -0.27 -54.01 6.24
CA ASN A 152 -0.20 -55.23 7.04
C ASN A 152 -1.57 -55.91 6.96
N THR A 153 -1.74 -56.82 6.01
CA THR A 153 -2.79 -57.85 6.05
C THR A 153 -2.13 -59.21 6.21
N VAL A 154 -2.60 -59.88 7.26
CA VAL A 154 -2.33 -61.24 7.76
C VAL A 154 -2.47 -62.30 6.67
#